data_AF-A0A960AX39-F1
#
_entry.id   AF-A0A960AX39-F1
#
_cell.length_a   1.000
_cell.length_b   1.000
_cell.length_c   1.000
_cell.angle_alpha   90.00
_cell.angle_beta   90.00
_cell.angle_gamma   90.00
#
_symmetry.space_group_name_H-M   'P 1'
#
loop_
_entity.id
_entity.type
_entity.pdbx_description
1 polymer ?
#
loop_
_entity_poly.entity_id
_entity_poly.type
_entity_poly.pdbx_seq_one_letter_code
_entity_poly.pdbx_strand_id
1 'polypeptide(L)'
;TASSDEARSVAWIPPRDVAVAIVDIPDLSADALALVGRVADRVPVVAVSMQASLRLPALRAGAAAFVEKSGDATAILDAIAVALASRGEDPTP
;
A
#
# COMPACT_ATOMS: atom_id res chain seq x y z
N THR A 1 9.04 40.30 -29.96
CA THR A 1 9.56 38.99 -29.49
C THR A 1 8.65 38.51 -28.38
N ALA A 2 7.79 37.54 -28.70
CA ALA A 2 6.82 36.97 -27.78
C ALA A 2 7.54 36.14 -26.71
N SER A 3 7.19 36.36 -25.43
CA SER A 3 7.51 35.44 -24.35
C SER A 3 6.19 34.88 -23.85
N SER A 4 5.90 33.66 -24.27
CA SER A 4 4.68 32.94 -23.95
C SER A 4 4.58 32.70 -22.44
N ASP A 5 3.57 33.31 -21.84
CA ASP A 5 3.07 32.99 -20.51
C ASP A 5 2.39 31.62 -20.60
N GLU A 6 3.17 30.57 -20.37
CA GLU A 6 2.71 29.18 -20.41
C GLU A 6 1.95 28.89 -19.11
N ALA A 7 0.69 29.34 -19.07
CA ALA A 7 -0.25 29.06 -18.01
C ALA A 7 -0.46 27.54 -17.92
N ARG A 8 0.36 26.86 -17.12
CA ARG A 8 0.21 25.45 -16.79
C ARG A 8 -1.12 25.29 -16.05
N SER A 9 -2.10 24.72 -16.76
CA SER A 9 -3.38 24.37 -16.17
C SER A 9 -3.16 23.26 -15.15
N VAL A 10 -3.25 23.59 -13.86
CA VAL A 10 -3.32 22.59 -12.80
C VAL A 10 -4.78 22.17 -12.69
N ALA A 11 -5.07 20.95 -13.13
CA ALA A 11 -6.37 20.35 -12.89
C ALA A 11 -6.49 20.05 -11.38
N TRP A 12 -7.47 20.66 -10.72
CA TRP A 12 -7.87 20.26 -9.38
C TRP A 12 -8.53 18.88 -9.47
N ILE A 13 -7.83 17.86 -9.01
CA ILE A 13 -8.40 16.53 -8.83
C ILE A 13 -8.98 16.50 -7.41
N PRO A 14 -10.31 16.37 -7.26
CA PRO A 14 -10.90 16.25 -5.94
C PRO A 14 -10.32 15.02 -5.23
N PRO A 15 -10.03 15.10 -3.92
CA PRO A 15 -9.49 13.96 -3.18
C PRO A 15 -10.46 12.78 -3.31
N ARG A 16 -9.99 11.66 -3.84
CA ARG A 16 -10.69 10.38 -3.70
C ARG A 16 -10.32 9.85 -2.32
N ASP A 17 -11.31 9.44 -1.54
CA ASP A 17 -11.05 8.70 -0.31
C ASP A 17 -10.36 7.38 -0.68
N VAL A 18 -9.07 7.25 -0.38
CA VAL A 18 -8.33 6.01 -0.61
C VAL A 18 -8.12 5.33 0.73
N ALA A 19 -8.68 4.13 0.86
CA ALA A 19 -8.50 3.29 2.04
C ALA A 19 -7.28 2.38 1.84
N VAL A 20 -6.45 2.28 2.88
CA VAL A 20 -5.38 1.27 3.02
C VAL A 20 -5.68 0.48 4.28
N ALA A 21 -5.66 -0.84 4.17
CA ALA A 21 -5.80 -1.70 5.34
C ALA A 21 -4.42 -2.03 5.91
N ILE A 22 -4.29 -1.92 7.24
CA ILE A 22 -3.12 -2.40 7.96
C ILE A 22 -3.53 -3.70 8.65
N VAL A 23 -2.86 -4.81 8.31
CA VAL A 23 -3.18 -6.14 8.83
C VAL A 23 -2.01 -6.64 9.67
N ASP A 24 -2.26 -6.89 10.95
CA ASP A 24 -1.28 -7.48 11.85
C ASP A 24 -1.23 -9.01 11.69
N ILE A 25 -0.02 -9.54 11.50
CA ILE A 25 0.26 -10.96 11.28
C ILE A 25 1.21 -11.42 12.41
N PRO A 26 0.68 -11.95 13.51
CA PRO A 26 1.50 -12.29 14.68
C PRO A 26 2.40 -13.52 14.44
N ASP A 27 1.99 -14.41 13.54
CA ASP A 27 2.65 -15.68 13.26
C ASP A 27 2.39 -16.17 11.82
N LEU A 28 3.01 -17.31 11.47
CA LEU A 28 2.76 -17.99 10.19
C LEU A 28 1.48 -18.85 10.27
N SER A 29 0.34 -18.24 10.59
CA SER A 29 -0.96 -18.93 10.53
C SER A 29 -1.61 -18.79 9.16
N ALA A 30 -2.22 -19.88 8.69
CA ALA A 30 -2.97 -19.89 7.44
C ALA A 30 -4.13 -18.89 7.46
N ASP A 31 -4.77 -18.70 8.62
CA ASP A 31 -5.89 -17.76 8.80
C ASP A 31 -5.46 -16.30 8.66
N ALA A 32 -4.30 -15.92 9.20
CA ALA A 32 -3.79 -14.56 9.07
C ALA A 32 -3.41 -14.24 7.63
N LEU A 33 -2.75 -15.18 6.93
CA LEU A 33 -2.43 -15.02 5.50
C LEU A 33 -3.71 -15.01 4.63
N ALA A 34 -4.70 -15.84 4.95
CA ALA A 34 -5.97 -15.82 4.25
C ALA A 34 -6.74 -14.50 4.48
N LEU A 35 -6.61 -13.89 5.66
CA LEU A 35 -7.16 -12.55 5.92
C LEU A 35 -6.50 -11.49 5.02
N VAL A 36 -5.18 -11.52 4.89
CA VAL A 36 -4.45 -10.61 3.98
C VAL A 36 -5.01 -10.71 2.57
N GLY A 37 -5.16 -11.93 2.03
CA GLY A 37 -5.70 -12.12 0.68
C GLY A 37 -7.12 -11.57 0.52
N ARG A 38 -8.04 -11.90 1.44
CA ARG A 38 -9.43 -11.40 1.38
C ARG A 38 -9.54 -9.89 1.43
N VAL A 39 -8.62 -9.22 2.13
CA VAL A 39 -8.62 -7.76 2.25
C VAL A 39 -7.95 -7.12 1.04
N ALA A 40 -6.86 -7.73 0.53
CA ALA A 40 -6.14 -7.28 -0.65
C ALA A 40 -7.03 -7.20 -1.91
N ASP A 41 -8.02 -8.09 -2.03
CA ASP A 41 -9.04 -8.06 -3.10
C ASP A 41 -9.88 -6.78 -3.13
N ARG A 42 -9.92 -6.02 -2.02
CA ARG A 42 -10.80 -4.85 -1.85
C ARG A 42 -10.05 -3.54 -1.72
N VAL A 43 -8.91 -3.55 -1.05
CA VAL A 43 -8.08 -2.37 -0.73
C VAL A 43 -6.61 -2.79 -0.66
N PRO A 44 -5.66 -1.89 -0.94
CA PRO A 44 -4.25 -2.16 -0.68
C PRO A 44 -4.02 -2.54 0.79
N VAL A 45 -3.21 -3.57 1.01
CA VAL A 45 -2.87 -4.07 2.34
C VAL A 45 -1.41 -3.81 2.65
N VAL A 46 -1.15 -3.20 3.81
CA VAL A 46 0.15 -3.20 4.46
C VAL A 46 0.12 -4.26 5.55
N ALA A 47 0.90 -5.32 5.38
CA ALA A 47 1.09 -6.34 6.41
C ALA A 47 2.10 -5.85 7.45
N VAL A 48 1.80 -6.04 8.74
CA VAL A 48 2.72 -5.70 9.83
C VAL A 48 3.01 -6.92 10.70
N SER A 49 4.25 -7.08 11.15
CA SER A 49 4.60 -8.16 12.08
C SER A 49 5.87 -7.85 12.86
N MET A 50 6.07 -8.49 14.01
CA MET A 50 7.36 -8.53 14.71
C MET A 50 8.37 -9.50 14.05
N GLN A 51 7.94 -10.30 13.07
CA GLN A 51 8.77 -11.36 12.47
C GLN A 51 9.12 -11.05 11.01
N ALA A 52 10.36 -10.66 10.74
CA ALA A 52 10.86 -10.39 9.39
C ALA A 52 10.64 -11.54 8.40
N SER A 53 10.65 -12.80 8.88
CA SER A 53 10.42 -14.01 8.08
C SER A 53 9.04 -14.08 7.42
N LEU A 54 8.05 -13.32 7.94
CA LEU A 54 6.69 -13.27 7.40
C LEU A 54 6.54 -12.35 6.19
N ARG A 55 7.58 -11.61 5.81
CA ARG A 55 7.57 -10.72 4.65
C ARG A 55 7.15 -11.44 3.37
N LEU A 56 7.84 -12.52 3.00
CA LEU A 56 7.57 -13.22 1.75
C LEU A 56 6.20 -13.92 1.75
N PRO A 57 5.77 -14.62 2.83
CA PRO A 57 4.42 -15.14 2.95
C PRO A 57 3.33 -14.06 2.82
N ALA A 58 3.48 -12.92 3.48
CA ALA A 58 2.50 -11.83 3.43
C ALA A 58 2.36 -11.22 2.03
N LEU A 59 3.49 -10.99 1.34
CA LEU A 59 3.49 -10.51 -0.05
C LEU A 59 2.85 -11.53 -1.00
N ARG A 60 3.14 -12.83 -0.83
CA ARG A 60 2.49 -13.90 -1.61
C ARG A 60 1.00 -14.01 -1.34
N ALA A 61 0.56 -13.64 -0.14
CA ALA A 61 -0.85 -13.58 0.22
C ALA A 61 -1.57 -12.34 -0.33
N GLY A 62 -0.87 -11.42 -1.00
CA GLY A 62 -1.47 -10.24 -1.64
C GLY A 62 -1.22 -8.91 -0.94
N ALA A 63 -0.41 -8.86 0.13
CA ALA A 63 -0.01 -7.59 0.71
C ALA A 63 0.80 -6.76 -0.32
N ALA A 64 0.48 -5.47 -0.44
CA ALA A 64 1.23 -4.54 -1.30
C ALA A 64 2.56 -4.14 -0.67
N ALA A 65 2.62 -4.08 0.67
CA ALA A 65 3.83 -3.81 1.42
C ALA A 65 3.87 -4.60 2.73
N PHE A 66 5.06 -4.71 3.31
CA PHE A 66 5.29 -5.34 4.60
C PHE A 66 6.17 -4.46 5.48
N VAL A 67 5.80 -4.32 6.74
CA VAL A 67 6.56 -3.57 7.76
C VAL A 67 6.85 -4.48 8.95
N GLU A 68 8.12 -4.58 9.29
CA GLU A 68 8.53 -5.14 10.57
C GLU A 68 8.30 -4.10 11.67
N LYS A 69 7.66 -4.49 12.77
CA LYS A 69 7.42 -3.66 13.94
C LYS A 69 8.72 -3.45 14.73
N SER A 70 9.62 -2.66 14.17
CA SER A 70 10.93 -2.32 14.74
C SER A 70 10.89 -1.08 15.65
N GLY A 71 9.75 -0.39 15.72
CA GLY A 71 9.61 0.91 16.39
C GLY A 71 9.85 2.12 15.48
N ASP A 72 10.17 1.89 14.19
CA ASP A 72 10.28 2.95 13.20
C ASP A 72 8.89 3.37 12.67
N ALA A 73 8.44 4.53 13.10
CA ALA A 73 7.17 5.10 12.65
C ALA A 73 7.20 5.60 11.20
N THR A 74 8.37 5.84 10.59
CA THR A 74 8.44 6.23 9.18
C THR A 74 8.21 5.06 8.24
N ALA A 75 8.60 3.85 8.66
CA ALA A 75 8.40 2.63 7.87
C ALA A 75 6.93 2.36 7.52
N ILE A 76 5.96 2.67 8.42
CA ILE A 76 4.54 2.48 8.12
C ILE A 76 4.02 3.50 7.11
N LEU A 77 4.50 4.75 7.17
CA LEU A 77 4.12 5.80 6.23
C LEU A 77 4.65 5.50 4.82
N ASP A 78 5.91 5.05 4.72
CA ASP A 78 6.51 4.64 3.44
C ASP A 78 5.75 3.45 2.84
N ALA A 79 5.38 2.47 3.67
CA ALA A 79 4.60 1.31 3.22
C ALA A 79 3.19 1.70 2.74
N ILE A 80 2.54 2.67 3.40
CA ILE A 80 1.26 3.22 2.93
C ILE A 80 1.44 3.90 1.57
N ALA A 81 2.49 4.71 1.39
CA ALA A 81 2.77 5.36 0.11
C ALA A 81 2.99 4.34 -1.02
N VAL A 82 3.75 3.27 -0.76
CA VAL A 82 3.94 2.16 -1.71
C VAL A 82 2.60 1.50 -2.04
N ALA A 83 1.79 1.16 -1.04
CA ALA A 83 0.50 0.50 -1.22
C ALA A 83 -0.50 1.35 -2.03
N LEU A 84 -0.46 2.67 -1.87
CA LEU A 84 -1.26 3.61 -2.66
C LEU A 84 -0.79 3.69 -4.11
N ALA A 85 0.52 3.63 -4.36
CA ALA A 85 1.08 3.65 -5.72
C ALA A 85 0.70 2.40 -6.52
N SER A 86 0.60 1.23 -5.87
CA SER A 86 0.22 -0.04 -6.53
C SER A 86 -1.19 -0.05 -7.12
N ARG A 87 -2.06 0.88 -6.69
CA ARG A 87 -3.42 1.09 -7.23
C ARG A 87 -3.45 1.94 -8.50
N GLY A 88 -2.38 2.68 -8.78
CA GLY A 88 -2.31 3.61 -9.91
C GLY A 88 -2.05 2.94 -11.26
N GLU A 89 -1.56 1.69 -11.26
CA GLU A 89 -1.41 0.86 -12.44
C GLU A 89 -2.68 0.03 -12.66
N ASP A 90 -3.78 0.68 -13.07
CA ASP A 90 -4.83 -0.07 -13.77
C ASP A 90 -4.27 -0.47 -15.14
N PRO A 91 -4.23 -1.78 -15.49
CA PRO A 91 -4.01 -2.17 -16.87
C PRO A 91 -5.17 -1.61 -17.70
N THR A 92 -4.84 -0.72 -18.62
CA THR A 92 -5.79 -0.21 -19.62
C THR A 92 -6.42 -1.42 -20.34
N PRO A 93 -7.76 -1.47 -20.51
CA PRO A 93 -8.43 -2.60 -21.16
C PRO A 93 -7.98 -2.82 -22.61
#